data_AF-A0A4Q3XPV1-F1
#
_entry.id   AF-A0A4Q3XPV1-F1
#
_cell.length_a   1.000
_cell.length_b   1.000
_cell.length_c   1.000
_cell.angle_alpha   90.00
_cell.angle_beta   90.00
_cell.angle_gamma   90.00
#
_symmetry.space_group_name_H-M   'P 1'
#
loop_
_entity.id
_entity.type
_entity.pdbx_description
1 polymer ?
#
loop_
_entity_poly.entity_id
_entity_poly.type
_entity_poly.pdbx_seq_one_letter_code
_entity_poly.pdbx_strand_id
1 'polypeptide(L)'
;MTDKLTAAEAEKEFWKSLKESNTGMLGLDKPGYHHQPMTGYGEEETGTIWFFTRDDTDFARDVAGGGQDGMFCYQAKDQKVQACIHGRLAVDQDRARIEKYWNPVVAAW
;
A
#
# COMPACT_ATOMS: atom_id res chain seq x y z
N MET A 1 -22.21 23.31 8.73
CA MET A 1 -21.48 22.72 9.86
C MET A 1 -20.45 21.80 9.24
N THR A 2 -19.17 22.12 9.36
CA THR A 2 -18.11 21.21 8.92
C THR A 2 -18.01 20.15 10.00
N ASP A 3 -18.65 19.00 9.80
CA ASP A 3 -18.38 17.83 10.62
C ASP A 3 -16.89 17.55 10.49
N LYS A 4 -16.14 17.90 11.54
CA LYS A 4 -14.70 17.63 11.59
C LYS A 4 -14.57 16.16 11.90
N LEU A 5 -14.32 15.37 10.85
CA LEU A 5 -13.90 13.98 11.00
C LEU A 5 -12.71 13.94 11.97
N THR A 6 -12.79 13.07 12.98
CA THR A 6 -11.65 12.79 13.84
C THR A 6 -10.59 11.98 13.08
N ALA A 7 -9.36 11.97 13.59
CA ALA A 7 -8.28 11.16 12.99
C ALA A 7 -8.64 9.67 12.92
N ALA A 8 -9.28 9.14 13.97
CA ALA A 8 -9.70 7.74 14.03
C ALA A 8 -10.81 7.42 13.02
N GLU A 9 -11.75 8.34 12.80
CA GLU A 9 -12.79 8.18 11.77
C GLU A 9 -12.19 8.25 10.36
N ALA A 10 -11.17 9.10 10.14
CA ALA A 10 -10.47 9.19 8.86
C ALA A 10 -9.70 7.91 8.54
N GLU A 11 -8.99 7.38 9.54
CA GLU A 11 -8.25 6.12 9.42
C GLU A 11 -9.20 4.95 9.12
N LYS A 12 -10.32 4.85 9.85
CA LYS A 12 -11.33 3.83 9.62
C LYS A 12 -11.91 3.88 8.19
N GLU A 13 -12.23 5.08 7.70
CA GLU A 13 -12.77 5.23 6.34
C GLU A 13 -11.71 4.93 5.27
N PHE A 14 -10.43 5.22 5.54
CA PHE A 14 -9.32 4.81 4.69
C PHE A 14 -9.23 3.28 4.57
N TRP A 15 -9.18 2.55 5.69
CA TRP A 15 -9.07 1.09 5.66
C TRP A 15 -10.28 0.43 4.99
N LYS A 16 -11.48 0.97 5.22
CA LYS A 16 -12.69 0.54 4.53
C LYS A 16 -12.58 0.77 3.02
N SER A 17 -12.17 1.97 2.60
CA SER A 17 -12.01 2.31 1.19
C SER A 17 -10.95 1.45 0.49
N LEU A 18 -9.82 1.17 1.16
CA LEU A 18 -8.74 0.35 0.60
C LEU A 18 -9.18 -1.09 0.32
N LYS A 19 -10.11 -1.64 1.12
CA LYS A 19 -10.70 -2.97 0.91
C LYS A 19 -11.59 -3.02 -0.35
N GLU A 20 -12.23 -1.92 -0.71
CA GLU A 20 -13.10 -1.82 -1.90
C GLU A 20 -12.33 -1.49 -3.19
N SER A 21 -11.33 -0.61 -3.08
CA SER A 21 -10.38 -0.32 -4.16
C SER A 21 -8.97 -0.25 -3.61
N ASN A 22 -8.10 -1.12 -4.08
CA ASN A 22 -6.79 -1.35 -3.50
C ASN A 22 -5.62 -0.83 -4.34
N THR A 23 -5.86 -0.14 -5.45
CA THR A 23 -4.79 0.41 -6.30
C THR A 23 -4.43 1.82 -5.88
N GLY A 24 -3.13 2.09 -5.74
CA GLY A 24 -2.59 3.42 -5.53
C GLY A 24 -1.16 3.54 -6.07
N MET A 25 -0.53 4.68 -5.83
CA MET A 25 0.80 5.00 -6.35
C MET A 25 1.85 4.83 -5.25
N LEU A 26 2.63 3.75 -5.31
CA LEU A 26 3.70 3.45 -4.36
C LEU A 26 5.06 3.92 -4.88
N GLY A 27 5.84 4.59 -4.05
CA GLY A 27 7.19 5.02 -4.39
C GLY A 27 8.10 5.07 -3.17
N LEU A 28 9.41 5.05 -3.39
CA LEU A 28 10.39 5.36 -2.36
C LEU A 28 10.42 6.86 -2.12
N ASP A 29 10.58 7.28 -0.86
CA ASP A 29 10.81 8.69 -0.53
C ASP A 29 12.27 9.08 -0.83
N LYS A 30 12.59 9.11 -2.12
CA LYS A 30 13.93 9.37 -2.63
C LYS A 30 13.86 10.26 -3.88
N PRO A 31 14.74 11.27 -4.02
CA PRO A 31 14.80 12.08 -5.23
C PRO A 31 14.96 11.24 -6.50
N GLY A 32 14.17 11.54 -7.51
CA GLY A 32 14.21 10.86 -8.81
C GLY A 32 13.52 9.50 -8.85
N TYR A 33 12.95 9.02 -7.74
CA TYR A 33 12.14 7.80 -7.76
C TYR A 33 10.72 8.10 -8.25
N HIS A 34 10.26 7.30 -9.22
CA HIS A 34 8.90 7.42 -9.72
C HIS A 34 7.96 6.54 -8.90
N HIS A 35 6.77 7.06 -8.62
CA HIS A 35 5.70 6.23 -8.07
C HIS A 35 5.17 5.29 -9.15
N GLN A 36 4.91 4.05 -8.76
CA GLN A 36 4.38 3.00 -9.60
C GLN A 36 2.97 2.63 -9.13
N PRO A 37 2.02 2.37 -10.05
CA PRO A 37 0.72 1.87 -9.68
C PRO A 37 0.85 0.46 -9.10
N MET A 38 0.42 0.27 -7.87
CA MET A 38 0.51 -0.98 -7.14
C MET A 38 -0.78 -1.29 -6.39
N THR A 39 -1.05 -2.59 -6.24
CA THR A 39 -2.22 -3.11 -5.52
C THR A 39 -1.84 -3.40 -4.06
N GLY A 40 -2.39 -2.64 -3.13
CA GLY A 40 -2.13 -2.72 -1.69
C GLY A 40 -3.19 -3.50 -0.92
N TYR A 41 -2.78 -4.52 -0.19
CA TYR A 41 -3.63 -5.34 0.65
C TYR A 41 -3.48 -4.92 2.11
N GLY A 42 -4.49 -4.22 2.64
CA GLY A 42 -4.45 -3.64 3.98
C GLY A 42 -4.80 -4.63 5.11
N GLU A 43 -4.04 -4.52 6.22
CA GLU A 43 -4.30 -5.13 7.53
C GLU A 43 -4.38 -3.99 8.57
N GLU A 44 -5.60 -3.58 8.90
CA GLU A 44 -5.89 -2.46 9.81
C GLU A 44 -5.39 -2.75 11.23
N GLU A 45 -5.48 -4.01 11.66
CA GLU A 45 -5.10 -4.44 13.01
C GLU A 45 -3.59 -4.31 13.27
N THR A 46 -2.77 -4.38 12.21
CA THR A 46 -1.31 -4.24 12.28
C THR A 46 -0.80 -2.95 11.64
N GLY A 47 -1.69 -2.12 11.09
CA GLY A 47 -1.32 -0.91 10.35
C GLY A 47 -0.43 -1.21 9.12
N THR A 48 -0.57 -2.38 8.50
CA THR A 48 0.32 -2.85 7.43
C THR A 48 -0.39 -2.88 6.08
N ILE A 49 0.31 -2.50 5.01
CA ILE A 49 -0.17 -2.65 3.64
C ILE A 49 0.82 -3.55 2.89
N TRP A 50 0.31 -4.66 2.37
CA TRP A 50 1.09 -5.64 1.64
C TRP A 50 1.00 -5.40 0.14
N PHE A 51 2.10 -5.62 -0.58
CA PHE A 51 2.16 -5.48 -2.02
C PHE A 51 2.88 -6.68 -2.62
N PHE A 52 2.31 -7.27 -3.68
CA PHE A 52 3.04 -8.24 -4.48
C PHE A 52 3.92 -7.52 -5.50
N THR A 53 5.14 -8.00 -5.66
CA THR A 53 6.08 -7.55 -6.69
C THR A 53 7.03 -8.68 -7.04
N ARG A 54 7.71 -8.58 -8.20
CA ARG A 54 8.81 -9.48 -8.53
C ARG A 54 10.09 -9.02 -7.84
N ASP A 55 10.86 -9.99 -7.37
CA ASP A 55 12.14 -9.78 -6.69
C ASP A 55 13.23 -9.19 -7.61
N ASP A 56 13.08 -9.34 -8.92
CA ASP A 56 13.97 -8.83 -9.94
C ASP A 56 13.64 -7.41 -10.43
N THR A 57 12.70 -6.71 -9.80
CA THR A 57 12.46 -5.28 -10.06
C THR A 57 13.50 -4.41 -9.37
N ASP A 58 13.85 -3.26 -9.98
CA ASP A 58 14.70 -2.26 -9.33
C ASP A 58 14.10 -1.78 -8.00
N PHE A 59 12.77 -1.63 -7.96
CA PHE A 59 12.03 -1.27 -6.76
C PHE A 59 12.25 -2.29 -5.63
N ALA A 60 12.06 -3.59 -5.89
CA ALA A 60 12.27 -4.63 -4.88
C ALA A 60 13.71 -4.70 -4.39
N ARG A 61 14.69 -4.57 -5.30
CA ARG A 61 16.11 -4.53 -4.95
C ARG A 61 16.47 -3.36 -4.05
N ASP A 62 15.96 -2.17 -4.36
CA ASP A 62 16.25 -0.96 -3.57
C ASP A 62 15.62 -1.03 -2.17
N VAL A 63 14.42 -1.63 -2.05
CA VAL A 63 13.78 -1.88 -0.74
C VAL A 63 14.56 -2.92 0.08
N ALA A 64 15.08 -3.98 -0.56
CA ALA A 64 15.79 -5.06 0.11
C ALA A 64 17.09 -4.60 0.81
N GLY A 65 17.65 -3.46 0.42
CA GLY A 65 18.90 -2.91 0.96
C GLY A 65 18.89 -2.41 2.41
N GLY A 66 17.83 -2.66 3.20
CA GLY A 66 17.77 -2.27 4.62
C GLY A 66 16.44 -1.66 5.08
N GLY A 67 15.39 -1.77 4.27
CA GLY A 67 14.10 -1.13 4.49
C GLY A 67 14.18 0.37 4.25
N GLN A 68 13.35 0.87 3.34
CA GLN A 68 13.39 2.24 2.84
C GLN A 68 12.15 3.01 3.28
N ASP A 69 12.28 4.32 3.50
CA ASP A 69 11.11 5.17 3.65
C ASP A 69 10.37 5.25 2.30
N GLY A 70 9.05 5.23 2.37
CA GLY A 70 8.19 5.09 1.21
C GLY A 70 6.84 5.76 1.41
N MET A 71 6.22 6.03 0.28
CA MET A 71 4.99 6.80 0.18
C MET A 71 3.98 6.05 -0.69
N PHE A 72 2.78 5.84 -0.15
CA PHE A 72 1.64 5.31 -0.88
C PHE A 72 0.56 6.38 -1.01
N CYS A 73 0.40 6.90 -2.23
CA CYS A 73 -0.64 7.87 -2.55
C CYS A 73 -1.88 7.13 -3.07
N TYR A 74 -2.96 7.21 -2.32
CA TYR A 74 -4.21 6.50 -2.58
C TYR A 74 -5.35 7.47 -2.90
N GLN A 75 -6.15 7.10 -3.89
CA GLN A 75 -7.40 7.78 -4.23
C GLN A 75 -8.46 6.71 -4.44
N ALA A 76 -9.53 6.75 -3.64
CA ALA A 76 -10.63 5.82 -3.77
C ALA A 76 -11.35 6.00 -5.11
N LYS A 77 -11.87 4.90 -5.67
CA LYS A 77 -12.62 4.94 -6.93
C LYS A 77 -13.85 5.85 -6.89
N ASP A 78 -14.49 5.93 -5.73
CA ASP A 78 -15.65 6.80 -5.50
C ASP A 78 -15.25 8.25 -5.17
N GLN A 79 -13.94 8.55 -5.14
CA GLN A 79 -13.32 9.85 -4.92
C GLN A 79 -13.59 10.45 -3.53
N LYS A 80 -14.15 9.69 -2.57
CA LYS A 80 -14.44 10.19 -1.22
C LYS A 80 -13.23 10.18 -0.30
N VAL A 81 -12.28 9.29 -0.54
CA VAL A 81 -11.03 9.19 0.24
C VAL A 81 -9.83 9.47 -0.64
N GLN A 82 -8.99 10.38 -0.18
CA GLN A 82 -7.68 10.69 -0.74
C GLN A 82 -6.70 10.67 0.42
N ALA A 83 -5.70 9.82 0.33
CA ALA A 83 -4.77 9.58 1.43
C ALA A 83 -3.33 9.54 0.93
N CYS A 84 -2.44 10.08 1.75
CA CYS A 84 -1.00 10.02 1.54
C CYS A 84 -0.41 9.31 2.75
N ILE A 85 0.07 8.09 2.55
CA ILE A 85 0.56 7.22 3.61
C ILE A 85 2.08 7.21 3.53
N HIS A 86 2.74 7.72 4.56
CA HIS A 86 4.18 7.61 4.74
C HIS A 86 4.50 6.45 5.69
N GLY A 87 5.49 5.65 5.35
CA GLY A 87 5.90 4.54 6.19
C GLY A 87 7.19 3.89 5.72
N ARG A 88 7.55 2.79 6.37
CA ARG A 88 8.73 2.01 6.03
C ARG A 88 8.35 0.82 5.16
N LEU A 89 9.02 0.70 4.02
CA LEU A 89 8.93 -0.44 3.13
C LEU A 89 10.01 -1.45 3.49
N ALA A 90 9.63 -2.72 3.53
CA ALA A 90 10.55 -3.85 3.69
C ALA A 90 10.10 -5.01 2.81
N VAL A 91 11.06 -5.81 2.36
CA VAL A 91 10.76 -7.08 1.70
C VAL A 91 10.48 -8.12 2.78
N ASP A 92 9.32 -8.75 2.71
CA ASP A 92 8.94 -9.86 3.59
C ASP A 92 8.23 -10.94 2.77
N GLN A 93 8.67 -12.19 2.92
CA GLN A 93 8.12 -13.37 2.25
C GLN A 93 7.26 -14.18 3.23
N ASP A 94 6.31 -13.53 3.89
CA ASP A 94 5.36 -14.16 4.79
C ASP A 94 4.40 -15.09 4.03
N ARG A 95 4.60 -16.41 4.21
CA ARG A 95 3.79 -17.45 3.57
C ARG A 95 2.30 -17.35 3.92
N ALA A 96 1.94 -16.96 5.13
CA ALA A 96 0.55 -16.84 5.54
C ALA A 96 -0.15 -15.70 4.80
N ARG A 97 0.54 -14.57 4.56
CA ARG A 97 -0.02 -13.45 3.78
C ARG A 97 -0.07 -13.76 2.29
N ILE A 98 0.95 -14.46 1.77
CA ILE A 98 0.93 -14.96 0.39
C ILE A 98 -0.33 -15.82 0.19
N GLU A 99 -0.53 -16.85 1.01
CA GLU A 99 -1.72 -17.73 0.91
C GLU A 99 -3.04 -16.97 1.08
N LYS A 100 -3.10 -16.01 2.01
CA LYS A 100 -4.30 -15.20 2.28
C LYS A 100 -4.73 -14.33 1.08
N TYR A 101 -3.78 -13.73 0.38
CA TYR A 101 -4.06 -12.77 -0.70
C TYR A 101 -3.85 -13.34 -2.11
N TRP A 102 -3.36 -14.57 -2.22
CA TRP A 102 -3.16 -15.24 -3.50
C TRP A 102 -4.50 -15.42 -4.24
N ASN A 103 -4.53 -15.02 -5.51
CA ASN A 103 -5.68 -15.18 -6.38
C ASN A 103 -5.22 -15.27 -7.84
N PRO A 104 -6.09 -15.66 -8.80
CA PRO A 104 -5.70 -15.82 -10.20
C PRO A 104 -5.10 -14.57 -10.86
N VAL A 105 -5.48 -13.36 -10.42
CA VAL A 105 -4.93 -12.11 -10.95
C VAL A 105 -3.48 -11.94 -10.50
N VAL A 106 -3.18 -12.21 -9.22
CA VAL A 106 -1.81 -12.19 -8.70
C VAL A 106 -0.97 -13.30 -9.35
N ALA A 107 -1.54 -14.50 -9.50
CA ALA A 107 -0.86 -15.67 -10.06
C ALA A 107 -0.47 -15.54 -11.54
N ALA A 108 -1.05 -14.58 -12.26
CA ALA A 108 -0.76 -14.33 -13.67
C ALA A 108 0.52 -13.50 -13.90
N TRP A 109 1.12 -12.95 -12.84
CA TRP A 109 2.32 -12.11 -12.88
C TRP A 109 3.62 -12.88 -12.59
#